data_AF-A0A2D7PBD0-F1
#
_entry.id   AF-A0A2D7PBD0-F1
#
_cell.length_a   1.000
_cell.length_b   1.000
_cell.length_c   1.000
_cell.angle_alpha   90.00
_cell.angle_beta   90.00
_cell.angle_gamma   90.00
#
_symmetry.space_group_name_H-M   'P 1'
#
loop_
_entity.id
_entity.type
_entity.pdbx_description
1 polymer ?
#
loop_
_entity_poly.entity_id
_entity_poly.type
_entity_poly.pdbx_seq_one_letter_code
_entity_poly.pdbx_strand_id
1 'polypeptide(L)'
;QLNFKIEYQSREKNIYYYHPDFIVKLKTGDHWVIETKGRLDENDVLKFKRLEQWCNDINKSGVVKEKWNCLMLMETKWRELVKTDLPSSFADFLKLSN
;
A
#
# COMPACT_ATOMS: atom_id res chain seq x y z
N GLN A 1 -13.55 -3.25 -13.04
CA GLN A 1 -12.28 -2.80 -12.46
C GLN A 1 -12.35 -1.29 -12.29
N LEU A 2 -12.28 -0.78 -11.07
CA LEU A 2 -12.12 0.66 -10.85
C LEU A 2 -10.76 1.07 -11.40
N ASN A 3 -10.73 2.09 -12.26
CA ASN A 3 -9.54 2.55 -12.97
C ASN A 3 -8.58 3.34 -12.05
N PHE A 4 -8.39 2.85 -10.82
CA PHE A 4 -7.53 3.48 -9.82
C PHE A 4 -6.07 3.27 -10.20
N LYS A 5 -5.38 4.38 -10.41
CA LYS A 5 -3.96 4.43 -10.74
C LYS A 5 -3.34 5.62 -10.03
N ILE A 6 -2.08 5.48 -9.66
CA ILE A 6 -1.32 6.51 -8.97
C ILE A 6 -0.28 7.07 -9.94
N GLU A 7 -0.31 8.39 -10.10
CA GLU A 7 0.68 9.13 -10.88
C GLU A 7 1.94 9.35 -10.04
N TYR A 8 3.11 8.97 -10.54
CA TYR A 8 4.39 9.22 -9.88
C TYR A 8 5.42 9.77 -10.87
N GLN A 9 6.40 10.48 -10.35
CA GLN A 9 7.55 10.96 -11.11
C GLN A 9 8.71 9.97 -11.00
N SER A 10 9.25 9.51 -12.13
CA SER A 10 10.45 8.67 -12.14
C SER A 10 11.71 9.48 -11.85
N ARG A 11 12.85 8.80 -11.70
CA ARG A 11 14.16 9.44 -11.53
C ARG A 11 14.52 10.41 -12.66
N GLU A 12 14.09 10.10 -13.88
CA GLU A 12 14.33 10.92 -15.08
C GLU A 12 13.33 12.09 -15.21
N LYS A 13 12.53 12.35 -14.16
CA LYS A 13 11.48 13.38 -14.12
C LYS A 13 10.29 13.14 -15.06
N ASN A 14 10.23 11.97 -15.69
CA ASN A 14 9.10 11.53 -16.49
C ASN A 14 7.91 11.18 -15.58
N ILE A 15 6.70 11.43 -16.05
CA ILE A 15 5.46 11.13 -15.34
C ILE A 15 4.93 9.78 -15.82
N TYR A 16 4.68 8.88 -14.87
CA TYR A 16 4.14 7.55 -15.11
C TYR A 16 2.94 7.27 -14.21
N TYR A 17 2.16 6.27 -14.60
CA TYR A 17 1.07 5.75 -13.78
C TYR A 17 1.36 4.29 -13.42
N TYR A 18 0.92 3.88 -12.24
CA TYR A 18 0.91 2.47 -11.88
C TYR A 18 -0.39 2.08 -11.17
N HIS A 19 -0.72 0.79 -11.24
CA HIS A 19 -1.84 0.19 -10.53
C HIS A 19 -1.31 -0.54 -9.30
N PRO A 20 -1.83 -0.24 -8.10
CA PRO A 20 -1.50 -1.01 -6.91
C PRO A 20 -1.92 -2.46 -7.02
N ASP A 21 -1.21 -3.35 -6.33
CA ASP A 21 -1.50 -4.79 -6.35
C ASP A 21 -2.86 -5.08 -5.69
N PHE A 22 -3.10 -4.50 -4.51
CA PHE A 22 -4.37 -4.70 -3.79
C PHE A 22 -4.93 -3.40 -3.21
N ILE A 23 -6.26 -3.33 -3.18
CA ILE A 23 -7.01 -2.35 -2.40
C ILE A 23 -7.94 -3.13 -1.49
N VAL A 24 -7.76 -2.99 -0.19
CA VAL A 24 -8.53 -3.68 0.86
C VAL A 24 -9.45 -2.69 1.56
N LYS A 25 -10.73 -3.06 1.67
CA LYS A 25 -11.71 -2.34 2.48
C LYS A 25 -12.05 -3.15 3.71
N LEU A 26 -11.82 -2.59 4.89
CA LEU A 26 -12.14 -3.23 6.15
C LEU A 26 -13.59 -3.00 6.55
N LYS A 27 -14.12 -3.90 7.38
CA LYS A 27 -15.46 -3.73 7.97
C LYS A 27 -15.58 -2.48 8.85
N THR A 28 -14.46 -1.98 9.39
CA THR A 28 -14.39 -0.72 10.14
C THR A 28 -14.58 0.52 9.25
N GLY A 29 -14.50 0.37 7.93
CA GLY A 29 -14.53 1.47 6.96
C GLY A 29 -13.15 1.88 6.45
N ASP A 30 -12.07 1.54 7.15
CA ASP A 30 -10.71 1.89 6.75
C ASP A 30 -10.31 1.17 5.45
N HIS A 31 -9.54 1.89 4.63
CA HIS A 31 -9.01 1.40 3.36
C HIS A 31 -7.49 1.23 3.43
N TRP A 32 -6.99 0.21 2.74
CA TRP A 32 -5.56 -0.08 2.61
C TRP A 32 -5.20 -0.28 1.15
N VAL A 33 -4.16 0.41 0.70
CA VAL A 33 -3.54 0.18 -0.60
C VAL A 33 -2.23 -0.56 -0.37
N ILE A 34 -2.10 -1.76 -0.92
CA ILE A 34 -0.99 -2.66 -0.62
C ILE A 34 -0.16 -2.90 -1.88
N GLU A 35 1.14 -2.72 -1.75
CA GLU A 35 2.16 -3.11 -2.72
C GLU A 35 2.87 -4.36 -2.22
N THR A 36 3.06 -5.35 -3.09
CA THR A 36 3.83 -6.57 -2.80
C THR A 36 5.12 -6.57 -3.60
N LYS A 37 6.24 -6.91 -2.96
CA LYS A 37 7.54 -6.91 -3.63
C LYS A 37 8.43 -8.06 -3.17
N GLY A 38 8.97 -8.80 -4.13
CA GLY A 38 10.09 -9.73 -3.87
C GLY A 38 11.41 -8.98 -3.68
N ARG A 39 11.68 -8.03 -4.59
CA ARG A 39 12.83 -7.14 -4.57
C ARG A 39 12.35 -5.71 -4.75
N LEU A 40 12.93 -4.78 -3.99
CA LEU A 40 12.73 -3.35 -4.19
C LEU A 40 13.78 -2.81 -5.16
N ASP A 41 13.31 -2.11 -6.18
CA ASP A 41 14.15 -1.23 -6.97
C ASP A 41 13.88 0.26 -6.64
N GLU A 42 14.64 1.12 -7.28
CA GLU A 42 14.58 2.56 -7.05
C GLU A 42 13.25 3.19 -7.51
N ASN A 43 12.61 2.63 -8.53
CA ASN A 43 11.31 3.08 -9.00
C ASN A 43 10.19 2.61 -8.07
N ASP A 44 10.29 1.41 -7.50
CA ASP A 44 9.35 0.92 -6.49
C ASP A 44 9.32 1.83 -5.26
N VAL A 45 10.50 2.30 -4.82
CA VAL A 45 10.60 3.28 -3.73
C VAL A 45 9.88 4.58 -4.09
N LEU A 46 10.01 5.07 -5.34
CA LEU A 46 9.32 6.29 -5.78
C LEU A 46 7.80 6.11 -5.90
N LYS A 47 7.35 4.96 -6.39
CA LYS A 47 5.93 4.59 -6.44
C LYS A 47 5.34 4.56 -5.04
N PHE A 48 5.99 3.88 -4.10
CA PHE A 48 5.49 3.77 -2.72
C PHE A 48 5.49 5.11 -2.00
N LYS A 49 6.56 5.92 -2.13
CA LYS A 49 6.57 7.30 -1.58
C LYS A 49 5.41 8.15 -2.09
N ARG A 50 5.06 7.99 -3.37
CA ARG A 50 3.93 8.70 -3.96
C ARG A 50 2.58 8.21 -3.43
N LEU A 51 2.46 6.91 -3.15
CA LEU A 51 1.30 6.33 -2.48
C LEU A 51 1.17 6.84 -1.03
N GLU A 52 2.27 6.89 -0.27
CA GLU A 52 2.28 7.46 1.08
C GLU A 52 1.79 8.91 1.05
N GLN A 53 2.28 9.72 0.10
CA GLN A 53 1.82 11.08 -0.10
C GLN A 53 0.32 11.12 -0.44
N TRP A 54 -0.15 10.27 -1.35
CA TRP A 54 -1.56 10.22 -1.72
C TRP A 54 -2.46 9.87 -0.52
N CYS A 55 -2.08 8.89 0.30
CA CYS A 55 -2.79 8.54 1.54
C CYS A 55 -2.82 9.73 2.51
N ASN A 56 -1.73 10.46 2.64
CA ASN A 56 -1.67 11.67 3.48
C ASN A 56 -2.61 12.76 2.96
N ASP A 57 -2.60 13.02 1.65
CA ASP A 57 -3.41 14.06 1.01
C ASP A 57 -4.91 13.77 1.15
N ILE A 58 -5.34 12.54 0.85
CA ILE A 58 -6.76 12.18 0.94
C ILE A 58 -7.26 12.23 2.39
N ASN A 59 -6.46 11.77 3.35
CA ASN A 59 -6.81 11.84 4.77
C ASN A 59 -6.88 13.29 5.30
N LYS A 60 -6.09 14.20 4.72
CA LYS A 60 -6.11 15.63 5.10
C LYS A 60 -7.19 16.43 4.38
N SER A 61 -7.67 15.96 3.23
CA SER A 61 -8.63 16.68 2.40
C SER A 61 -10.00 16.91 3.07
N GLY A 62 -10.36 16.09 4.06
CA GLY A 62 -11.67 16.13 4.71
C GLY A 62 -12.85 15.69 3.83
N VAL A 63 -12.59 15.26 2.58
CA VAL A 63 -13.64 14.83 1.63
C VAL A 63 -14.11 13.40 1.88
N VAL A 64 -13.27 12.59 2.53
CA VAL A 64 -13.58 11.22 2.95
C VAL A 64 -13.61 11.16 4.47
N LYS A 65 -14.49 10.30 5.02
CA LYS A 65 -14.55 10.05 6.46
C LYS A 65 -13.66 8.88 6.85
N GLU A 66 -13.46 7.96 5.93
CA GLU A 66 -12.66 6.76 6.06
C GLU A 66 -11.17 7.10 6.02
N LYS A 67 -10.39 6.37 6.82
CA LYS A 67 -8.93 6.48 6.78
C LYS A 67 -8.36 5.64 5.65
N TRP A 68 -7.44 6.22 4.89
CA TRP A 68 -6.68 5.54 3.85
C TRP A 68 -5.24 5.31 4.32
N ASN A 69 -4.80 4.07 4.26
CA ASN A 69 -3.47 3.65 4.69
C ASN A 69 -2.77 2.92 3.53
N CYS A 70 -1.45 2.78 3.64
CA CYS A 70 -0.65 2.04 2.67
C CYS A 70 0.29 1.06 3.36
N LEU A 71 0.58 -0.05 2.67
CA LEU A 71 1.51 -1.08 3.15
C LEU A 71 2.39 -1.56 1.99
N MET A 72 3.71 -1.60 2.22
CA MET A 72 4.65 -2.33 1.38
C MET A 72 4.92 -3.69 2.04
N LEU A 73 4.45 -4.77 1.43
CA LEU A 73 4.67 -6.12 1.90
C LEU A 73 5.83 -6.77 1.12
N MET A 74 6.97 -6.91 1.79
CA MET A 74 8.10 -7.65 1.23
C MET A 74 7.85 -9.15 1.31
N GLU A 75 8.22 -9.89 0.25
CA GLU A 75 8.17 -11.35 0.20
C GLU A 75 8.95 -11.97 1.37
N THR A 76 10.10 -11.40 1.73
CA THR A 76 10.90 -11.84 2.87
C THR A 76 10.11 -11.77 4.17
N LYS A 77 9.39 -10.67 4.41
CA LYS A 77 8.50 -10.51 5.58
C LYS A 77 7.36 -11.52 5.53
N TRP A 78 6.71 -11.70 4.37
CA TRP A 78 5.67 -12.72 4.20
C TRP A 78 6.17 -14.13 4.50
N ARG A 79 7.38 -14.48 4.04
CA ARG A 79 8.02 -15.78 4.30
C ARG A 79 8.32 -16.02 5.77
N GLU A 80 8.61 -14.98 6.55
CA GLU A 80 8.73 -15.12 8.01
C GLU A 80 7.36 -15.32 8.67
N LEU A 81 6.33 -14.61 8.22
CA LEU A 81 4.97 -14.73 8.78
C LEU A 81 4.36 -16.12 8.60
N VAL A 82 4.59 -16.75 7.44
CA VAL A 82 4.05 -18.10 7.15
C VAL A 82 4.77 -19.22 7.90
N LYS A 83 5.85 -18.94 8.64
CA LYS A 83 6.51 -19.91 9.53
C LYS A 83 5.81 -20.02 10.89
N THR A 84 4.97 -19.05 11.24
CA THR A 84 4.14 -19.05 12.45
C THR A 84 2.70 -19.34 12.10
N ASP A 85 1.83 -19.46 13.10
CA ASP A 85 0.40 -19.45 12.86
C ASP A 85 0.00 -18.16 12.13
N LEU A 86 -0.75 -18.32 11.03
CA LEU A 86 -1.21 -17.18 10.25
C LEU A 86 -2.24 -16.37 11.03
N PRO A 87 -2.22 -15.03 10.90
CA PRO A 87 -3.18 -14.18 11.57
C PRO A 87 -4.61 -14.51 11.12
N SER A 88 -5.51 -14.63 12.08
CA SER A 88 -6.93 -14.92 11.83
C SER A 88 -7.71 -13.69 11.33
N SER A 89 -7.10 -12.51 11.34
CA SER A 89 -7.69 -11.26 10.87
C SER A 89 -6.67 -10.39 10.14
N PHE A 90 -7.16 -9.53 9.24
CA PHE A 90 -6.30 -8.53 8.58
C PHE A 90 -5.71 -7.53 9.58
N ALA A 91 -6.44 -7.20 10.65
CA ALA A 91 -5.92 -6.30 11.69
C ALA A 91 -4.71 -6.89 12.42
N ASP A 92 -4.69 -8.20 12.65
CA ASP A 92 -3.54 -8.89 13.26
C ASP A 92 -2.39 -9.03 12.26
N PHE A 93 -2.70 -9.27 10.99
CA PHE A 93 -1.72 -9.22 9.91
C PHE A 93 -0.96 -7.88 9.88
N LEU A 94 -1.67 -6.75 9.99
CA LEU A 94 -1.06 -5.42 10.00
C LEU A 94 -0.08 -5.19 11.17
N LYS A 95 -0.38 -5.73 12.35
CA LYS A 95 0.51 -5.63 13.53
C LYS A 95 1.82 -6.39 13.30
N LEU A 96 1.75 -7.49 12.57
CA LEU A 96 2.90 -8.34 12.29
C LEU A 96 3.70 -7.86 11.07
N SER A 97 3.07 -7.15 10.14
CA SER A 97 3.70 -6.67 8.90
C SER A 97 4.50 -5.38 9.07
N ASN A 98 4.25 -4.60 10.13
CA ASN A 98 5.03 -3.40 10.47
C ASN A 98 6.42 -3.72 11.04
#